data_AF-A0A8T4LV65-F1
#
_entry.id   AF-A0A8T4LV65-F1
#
_cell.length_a   1.000
_cell.length_b   1.000
_cell.length_c   1.000
_cell.angle_alpha   90.00
_cell.angle_beta   90.00
_cell.angle_gamma   90.00
#
_symmetry.space_group_name_H-M   'P 1'
#
loop_
_entity.id
_entity.type
_entity.pdbx_description
1 polymer ?
#
loop_
_entity_poly.entity_id
_entity_poly.type
_entity_poly.pdbx_seq_one_letter_code
_entity_poly.pdbx_strand_id
1 'polypeptide(L)'
;MNFGVGLSIINEAEKTVSIAAIADQHNSETGEIVSFEPGDKVSYNYIRSVNNALSKKPKFKSLKIGYAERYFDYKFIGKAGIKVLVFSSMPEYVLVLVDSNGVAPDFRDKLISEIKDVGKKYNKNWQVGVYTTDTHQINVVRGVRNPLRDEISLVEEIKAAVVEAMLDMQSAQFYAAKKWFDIRVIGPRQSIEIVSTLNATISLAKFIAPLILIGGIAAVLLILRKIG
;
A
#
# COMPACT_ATOMS: atom_id res chain seq x y z
N MET A 1 -1.15 8.93 4.93
CA MET A 1 -1.68 9.52 6.18
C MET A 1 -0.68 9.34 7.32
N ASN A 2 -0.48 10.33 8.19
CA ASN A 2 0.37 10.20 9.37
C ASN A 2 -0.17 9.12 10.34
N PHE A 3 0.71 8.31 10.93
CA PHE A 3 0.34 7.23 11.86
C PHE A 3 -0.50 7.71 13.05
N GLY A 4 -0.14 8.86 13.66
CA GLY A 4 -0.87 9.43 14.78
C GLY A 4 -2.30 9.85 14.41
N VAL A 5 -2.50 10.34 13.17
CA VAL A 5 -3.84 10.65 12.64
C VAL A 5 -4.64 9.35 12.48
N GLY A 6 -4.04 8.31 11.88
CA GLY A 6 -4.68 6.99 11.73
C GLY A 6 -5.11 6.40 13.07
N LEU A 7 -4.22 6.44 14.08
CA LEU A 7 -4.53 5.96 15.44
C LEU A 7 -5.67 6.76 16.09
N SER A 8 -5.69 8.08 15.88
CA SER A 8 -6.75 8.96 16.40
C SER A 8 -8.11 8.62 15.79
N ILE A 9 -8.17 8.34 14.49
CA ILE A 9 -9.41 7.94 13.81
C ILE A 9 -9.88 6.55 14.31
N ILE A 10 -8.97 5.58 14.49
CA ILE A 10 -9.30 4.26 15.05
C ILE A 10 -9.86 4.42 16.47
N ASN A 11 -9.19 5.20 17.33
CA ASN A 11 -9.64 5.44 18.70
C ASN A 11 -11.01 6.12 18.75
N GLU A 12 -11.31 7.02 17.82
CA GLU A 12 -12.63 7.63 17.71
C GLU A 12 -13.71 6.59 17.35
N ALA A 13 -13.42 5.70 16.39
CA ALA A 13 -14.33 4.62 16.02
C ALA A 13 -14.58 3.64 17.17
N GLU A 14 -13.51 3.27 17.88
CA GLU A 14 -13.54 2.28 18.97
C GLU A 14 -14.26 2.79 20.24
N LYS A 15 -14.69 4.05 20.28
CA LYS A 15 -15.68 4.52 21.26
C LYS A 15 -17.07 3.91 21.06
N THR A 16 -17.37 3.45 19.84
CA THR A 16 -18.69 2.94 19.45
C THR A 16 -18.66 1.47 19.04
N VAL A 17 -17.60 1.03 18.36
CA VAL A 17 -17.43 -0.36 17.89
C VAL A 17 -16.29 -1.05 18.64
N SER A 18 -16.29 -2.38 18.73
CA SER A 18 -15.27 -3.10 19.49
C SER A 18 -13.88 -3.06 18.84
N ILE A 19 -13.82 -3.10 17.51
CA ILE A 19 -12.58 -3.14 16.74
C ILE A 19 -12.76 -2.31 15.48
N ALA A 20 -11.81 -1.42 15.21
CA ALA A 20 -11.73 -0.67 13.97
C ALA A 20 -10.37 -0.84 13.29
N ALA A 21 -10.38 -0.79 11.96
CA ALA A 21 -9.19 -0.78 11.12
C ALA A 21 -9.33 0.30 10.06
N ILE A 22 -8.21 0.88 9.64
CA ILE A 22 -8.15 1.85 8.55
C ILE A 22 -7.24 1.31 7.46
N ALA A 23 -7.74 1.32 6.24
CA ALA A 23 -6.95 1.06 5.05
C ALA A 23 -6.57 2.40 4.40
N ASP A 24 -5.30 2.79 4.53
CA ASP A 24 -4.76 3.99 3.89
C ASP A 24 -4.32 3.69 2.46
N GLN A 25 -4.91 4.39 1.49
CA GLN A 25 -4.67 4.21 0.06
C GLN A 25 -3.49 5.05 -0.44
N HIS A 26 -2.38 5.00 0.29
CA HIS A 26 -1.17 5.77 0.01
C HIS A 26 -0.53 5.44 -1.35
N ASN A 27 -0.86 4.31 -1.97
CA ASN A 27 -0.35 3.90 -3.28
C ASN A 27 -1.25 4.31 -4.46
N SER A 28 -2.09 5.32 -4.25
CA SER A 28 -2.92 5.95 -5.27
C SER A 28 -2.51 7.42 -5.46
N GLU A 29 -1.20 7.69 -5.50
CA GLU A 29 -0.62 9.04 -5.57
C GLU A 29 -0.08 9.36 -6.97
N THR A 30 -0.34 10.59 -7.46
CA THR A 30 0.16 11.14 -8.73
C THR A 30 1.62 11.62 -8.67
N GLY A 31 2.33 11.39 -7.56
CA GLY A 31 3.73 11.81 -7.37
C GLY A 31 3.92 12.95 -6.38
N GLU A 32 2.87 13.63 -5.95
CA GLU A 32 2.89 14.51 -4.77
C GLU A 32 2.50 13.71 -3.53
N ILE A 33 3.44 13.55 -2.60
CA ILE A 33 3.15 12.96 -1.29
C ILE A 33 2.38 14.00 -0.49
N VAL A 34 1.05 13.91 -0.50
CA VAL A 34 0.21 14.71 0.38
C VAL A 34 0.17 14.01 1.73
N SER A 35 1.02 14.45 2.67
CA SER A 35 0.91 14.03 4.07
C SER A 35 -0.19 14.84 4.76
N PHE A 36 -1.03 14.14 5.53
CA PHE A 36 -1.98 14.76 6.45
C PHE A 36 -1.43 14.61 7.86
N GLU A 37 -1.15 15.74 8.49
CA GLU A 37 -0.56 15.83 9.82
C GLU A 37 -1.63 16.04 10.91
N PRO A 38 -1.33 15.70 12.17
CA PRO A 38 -2.16 16.10 13.29
C PRO A 38 -2.33 17.62 13.33
N GLY A 39 -3.58 18.09 13.41
CA GLY A 39 -3.92 19.51 13.39
C GLY A 39 -4.45 20.02 12.04
N ASP A 40 -4.25 19.28 10.95
CA ASP A 40 -4.79 19.66 9.65
C ASP A 40 -6.32 19.59 9.63
N LYS A 41 -6.95 20.50 8.89
CA LYS A 41 -8.40 20.50 8.68
C LYS A 41 -8.90 19.16 8.13
N VAL A 42 -8.12 18.53 7.25
CA VAL A 42 -8.46 17.21 6.68
C VAL A 42 -8.46 16.13 7.76
N SER A 43 -7.47 16.12 8.65
CA SER A 43 -7.40 15.19 9.79
C SER A 43 -8.64 15.30 10.69
N TYR A 44 -9.06 16.53 11.02
CA TYR A 44 -10.30 16.75 11.78
C TYR A 44 -11.55 16.30 11.03
N ASN A 45 -11.60 16.49 9.69
CA ASN A 45 -12.72 16.04 8.88
C ASN A 45 -12.87 14.52 8.90
N TYR A 46 -11.76 13.76 8.85
CA TYR A 46 -11.82 12.30 8.96
C TYR A 46 -12.39 11.85 10.30
N ILE A 47 -11.86 12.37 11.42
CA ILE A 47 -12.31 12.04 12.78
C ILE A 47 -13.81 12.36 12.92
N ARG A 48 -14.23 13.57 12.49
CA ARG A 48 -15.63 13.98 12.53
C ARG A 48 -16.52 13.08 11.67
N SER A 49 -16.07 12.69 10.48
CA SER A 49 -16.82 11.83 9.56
C SER A 49 -17.06 10.45 10.14
N VAL A 50 -16.05 9.86 10.81
CA VAL A 50 -16.19 8.58 11.52
C VAL A 50 -17.20 8.68 12.65
N ASN A 51 -17.09 9.71 13.49
CA ASN A 51 -18.06 9.95 14.56
C ASN A 51 -19.49 10.09 14.00
N ASN A 52 -19.66 10.85 12.92
CA ASN A 52 -20.97 11.06 12.27
C ASN A 52 -21.54 9.81 11.60
N ALA A 53 -20.67 8.92 11.10
CA ALA A 53 -21.08 7.65 10.50
C ALA A 53 -21.55 6.66 11.57
N LEU A 54 -20.84 6.60 12.71
CA LEU A 54 -21.09 5.65 13.79
C LEU A 54 -22.15 6.12 14.79
N SER A 55 -22.45 7.42 14.86
CA SER A 55 -23.55 7.95 15.69
C SER A 55 -24.93 7.51 15.21
N LYS A 56 -25.03 7.03 13.95
CA LYS A 56 -26.27 6.51 13.37
C LYS A 56 -26.48 5.06 13.79
N LYS A 57 -27.71 4.71 14.20
CA LYS A 57 -28.05 3.32 14.53
C LYS A 57 -27.82 2.41 13.32
N PRO A 58 -26.99 1.36 13.44
CA PRO A 58 -26.75 0.44 12.34
C PRO A 58 -28.02 -0.35 12.02
N LYS A 59 -28.31 -0.49 10.72
CA LYS A 59 -29.32 -1.45 10.24
C LYS A 59 -28.60 -2.76 9.96
N PHE A 60 -28.73 -3.72 10.87
CA PHE A 60 -28.14 -5.04 10.69
C PHE A 60 -28.96 -5.86 9.70
N LYS A 61 -28.31 -6.32 8.65
CA LYS A 61 -28.79 -7.41 7.79
C LYS A 61 -27.91 -8.62 8.00
N SER A 62 -28.42 -9.81 7.67
CA SER A 62 -27.58 -10.98 7.54
C SER A 62 -26.46 -10.69 6.55
N LEU A 63 -25.22 -10.88 7.01
CA LEU A 63 -24.04 -10.67 6.18
C LEU A 63 -23.97 -11.79 5.14
N LYS A 64 -23.89 -11.41 3.88
CA LYS A 64 -23.48 -12.28 2.79
C LYS A 64 -22.21 -11.73 2.17
N ILE A 65 -21.33 -12.64 1.78
CA ILE A 65 -20.07 -12.33 1.13
C ILE A 65 -19.97 -13.17 -0.13
N GLY A 66 -19.53 -12.53 -1.19
CA GLY A 66 -19.11 -13.16 -2.43
C GLY A 66 -17.63 -12.92 -2.65
N TYR A 67 -16.93 -13.90 -3.22
CA TYR A 67 -15.50 -13.83 -3.51
C TYR A 67 -15.22 -14.29 -4.94
N ALA A 68 -14.27 -13.64 -5.59
CA ALA A 68 -13.69 -14.11 -6.83
C ALA A 68 -12.20 -13.74 -6.88
N GLU A 69 -11.42 -14.55 -7.57
CA GLU A 69 -10.02 -14.27 -7.84
C GLU A 69 -9.68 -14.46 -9.32
N ARG A 70 -8.66 -13.73 -9.76
CA ARG A 70 -8.14 -13.80 -11.13
C ARG A 70 -6.63 -13.74 -11.12
N TYR A 71 -6.03 -14.65 -11.88
CA TYR A 71 -4.60 -14.60 -12.19
C TYR A 71 -4.47 -13.95 -13.56
N PHE A 72 -3.65 -12.92 -13.62
CA PHE A 72 -3.51 -12.09 -14.80
C PHE A 72 -2.04 -11.93 -15.11
N ASP A 73 -1.59 -12.51 -16.23
CA ASP A 73 -0.19 -12.43 -16.65
C ASP A 73 0.07 -11.07 -17.31
N TYR A 74 0.34 -10.08 -16.46
CA TYR A 74 0.63 -8.72 -16.86
C TYR A 74 1.78 -8.16 -16.06
N LYS A 75 2.66 -7.41 -16.72
CA LYS A 75 3.89 -6.86 -16.13
C LYS A 75 3.69 -6.00 -14.88
N PHE A 76 2.48 -5.49 -14.65
CA PHE A 76 2.14 -4.66 -13.47
C PHE A 76 1.31 -5.39 -12.41
N ILE A 77 1.07 -6.69 -12.58
CA ILE A 77 0.35 -7.54 -11.62
C ILE A 77 1.29 -8.66 -11.15
N GLY A 78 1.41 -8.78 -9.84
CA GLY A 78 2.15 -9.83 -9.16
C GLY A 78 1.39 -11.15 -9.15
N LYS A 79 2.05 -12.19 -8.63
CA LYS A 79 1.54 -13.57 -8.70
C LYS A 79 0.28 -13.80 -7.88
N ALA A 80 -0.02 -12.95 -6.89
CA ALA A 80 -1.23 -13.06 -6.10
C ALA A 80 -2.48 -12.51 -6.81
N GLY A 81 -2.30 -11.94 -8.01
CA GLY A 81 -3.37 -11.59 -8.94
C GLY A 81 -4.33 -10.53 -8.40
N ILE A 82 -5.60 -10.69 -8.76
CA ILE A 82 -6.71 -9.82 -8.38
C ILE A 82 -7.64 -10.60 -7.47
N LYS A 83 -8.09 -9.98 -6.38
CA LYS A 83 -9.09 -10.51 -5.46
C LYS A 83 -10.25 -9.53 -5.35
N VAL A 84 -11.46 -10.06 -5.46
CA VAL A 84 -12.70 -9.26 -5.37
C VAL A 84 -13.55 -9.82 -4.25
N LEU A 85 -14.06 -8.94 -3.40
CA LEU A 85 -15.03 -9.24 -2.35
C LEU A 85 -16.26 -8.35 -2.49
N VAL A 86 -17.45 -8.95 -2.45
CA VAL A 86 -18.73 -8.23 -2.47
C VAL A 86 -19.46 -8.51 -1.15
N PHE A 87 -19.85 -7.44 -0.44
CA PHE A 87 -20.51 -7.50 0.87
C PHE A 87 -21.96 -7.02 0.76
N SER A 88 -22.90 -7.78 1.34
CA SER A 88 -24.31 -7.38 1.41
C SER A 88 -24.64 -6.42 2.58
N SER A 89 -23.67 -5.60 3.01
CA SER A 89 -23.81 -4.62 4.09
C SER A 89 -24.74 -3.46 3.70
N MET A 90 -24.93 -2.49 4.59
CA MET A 90 -25.69 -1.27 4.29
C MET A 90 -24.80 -0.03 4.48
N PRO A 91 -24.32 0.60 3.39
CA PRO A 91 -24.50 0.23 1.98
C PRO A 91 -23.75 -1.06 1.59
N GLU A 92 -24.08 -1.65 0.45
CA GLU A 92 -23.34 -2.81 -0.08
C GLU A 92 -21.97 -2.36 -0.59
N TYR A 93 -20.92 -3.16 -0.37
CA TYR A 93 -19.55 -2.81 -0.74
C TYR A 93 -18.93 -3.80 -1.73
N VAL A 94 -18.10 -3.30 -2.63
CA VAL A 94 -17.20 -4.08 -3.48
C VAL A 94 -15.77 -3.65 -3.16
N LEU A 95 -14.93 -4.59 -2.73
CA LEU A 95 -13.51 -4.39 -2.51
C LEU A 95 -12.74 -5.13 -3.60
N VAL A 96 -11.92 -4.41 -4.34
CA VAL A 96 -10.98 -4.97 -5.32
C VAL A 96 -9.58 -4.78 -4.77
N LEU A 97 -8.84 -5.87 -4.61
CA LEU A 97 -7.44 -5.87 -4.22
C LEU A 97 -6.62 -6.40 -5.39
N VAL A 98 -5.74 -5.57 -5.93
CA VAL A 98 -4.82 -5.95 -7.01
C VAL A 98 -3.43 -6.13 -6.42
N ASP A 99 -2.75 -7.23 -6.77
CA ASP A 99 -1.36 -7.43 -6.42
C ASP A 99 -0.46 -6.54 -7.27
N SER A 100 -0.40 -5.24 -6.97
CA SER A 100 0.40 -4.26 -7.72
C SER A 100 1.07 -3.27 -6.79
N ASN A 101 2.04 -2.53 -7.34
CA ASN A 101 2.69 -1.41 -6.68
C ASN A 101 1.91 -0.10 -6.97
N GLY A 102 0.68 -0.04 -6.45
CA GLY A 102 -0.21 1.08 -6.64
C GLY A 102 -1.02 1.06 -7.92
N VAL A 103 -1.87 2.09 -8.06
CA VAL A 103 -2.80 2.28 -9.17
C VAL A 103 -2.81 3.75 -9.55
N ALA A 104 -2.76 4.05 -10.85
CA ALA A 104 -2.85 5.42 -11.32
C ALA A 104 -4.23 6.00 -10.94
N PRO A 105 -4.32 7.23 -10.38
CA PRO A 105 -5.58 7.75 -9.84
C PRO A 105 -6.72 7.85 -10.86
N ASP A 106 -6.41 8.27 -12.08
CA ASP A 106 -7.32 8.29 -13.22
C ASP A 106 -7.84 6.89 -13.57
N PHE A 107 -6.96 5.89 -13.58
CA PHE A 107 -7.35 4.51 -13.84
C PHE A 107 -8.20 3.93 -12.70
N ARG A 108 -7.88 4.31 -11.45
CA ARG A 108 -8.66 3.91 -10.29
C ARG A 108 -10.07 4.47 -10.34
N ASP A 109 -10.22 5.75 -10.68
CA ASP A 109 -11.52 6.39 -10.80
C ASP A 109 -12.35 5.73 -11.92
N LYS A 110 -11.70 5.38 -13.04
CA LYS A 110 -12.30 4.59 -14.11
C LYS A 110 -12.80 3.23 -13.59
N LEU A 111 -11.97 2.45 -12.90
CA LEU A 111 -12.37 1.16 -12.32
C LEU A 111 -13.57 1.29 -11.37
N ILE A 112 -13.54 2.30 -10.49
CA ILE A 112 -14.66 2.57 -9.57
C ILE A 112 -15.94 2.88 -10.35
N SER A 113 -15.86 3.70 -11.41
CA SER A 113 -17.02 4.04 -12.24
C SER A 113 -17.58 2.81 -12.96
N GLU A 114 -16.72 2.04 -13.63
CA GLU A 114 -17.10 0.83 -14.37
C GLU A 114 -17.77 -0.21 -13.46
N ILE A 115 -17.23 -0.44 -12.27
CA ILE A 115 -17.81 -1.38 -11.29
C ILE A 115 -19.18 -0.87 -10.80
N LYS A 116 -19.33 0.44 -10.56
CA LYS A 116 -20.63 1.02 -10.20
C LYS A 116 -21.65 0.86 -11.33
N ASP A 117 -21.24 1.01 -12.58
CA ASP A 117 -22.13 0.83 -13.72
C ASP A 117 -22.55 -0.64 -13.91
N VAL A 118 -21.66 -1.59 -13.63
CA VAL A 118 -22.05 -3.02 -13.48
C VAL A 118 -23.11 -3.16 -12.39
N GLY A 119 -22.89 -2.58 -11.19
CA GLY A 119 -23.87 -2.62 -10.10
C GLY A 119 -25.24 -2.09 -10.51
N LYS A 120 -25.30 -0.94 -11.21
CA LYS A 120 -26.56 -0.36 -11.70
C LYS A 120 -27.33 -1.34 -12.61
N LYS A 121 -26.65 -2.09 -13.48
CA LYS A 121 -27.28 -3.11 -14.35
C LYS A 121 -27.97 -4.21 -13.56
N TYR A 122 -27.49 -4.52 -12.36
CA TYR A 122 -28.07 -5.50 -11.44
C TYR A 122 -28.96 -4.86 -10.36
N ASN A 123 -29.35 -3.59 -10.52
CA ASN A 123 -30.11 -2.82 -9.54
C ASN A 123 -29.44 -2.75 -8.15
N LYS A 124 -28.11 -2.57 -8.17
CA LYS A 124 -27.24 -2.47 -6.99
C LYS A 124 -26.65 -1.07 -6.88
N ASN A 125 -26.52 -0.57 -5.65
CA ASN A 125 -25.90 0.73 -5.36
C ASN A 125 -24.63 0.53 -4.51
N TRP A 126 -23.60 0.01 -5.15
CA TRP A 126 -22.35 -0.36 -4.48
C TRP A 126 -21.48 0.83 -4.12
N GLN A 127 -20.90 0.78 -2.93
CA GLN A 127 -19.69 1.51 -2.60
C GLN A 127 -18.48 0.68 -3.04
N VAL A 128 -17.57 1.27 -3.80
CA VAL A 128 -16.46 0.53 -4.41
C VAL A 128 -15.14 1.06 -3.86
N GLY A 129 -14.29 0.16 -3.38
CA GLY A 129 -12.92 0.45 -2.98
C GLY A 129 -11.93 -0.39 -3.81
N VAL A 130 -10.95 0.27 -4.41
CA VAL A 130 -9.85 -0.36 -5.14
C VAL A 130 -8.56 -0.16 -4.34
N TYR A 131 -7.86 -1.25 -4.07
CA TYR A 131 -6.69 -1.32 -3.21
C TYR A 131 -5.58 -2.10 -3.89
N THR A 132 -4.36 -1.94 -3.39
CA THR A 132 -3.19 -2.67 -3.87
C THR A 132 -2.43 -3.29 -2.70
N THR A 133 -1.78 -4.43 -2.93
CA THR A 133 -1.00 -5.14 -1.89
C THR A 133 0.35 -4.50 -1.62
N ASP A 134 0.90 -3.80 -2.60
CA ASP A 134 2.25 -3.21 -2.58
C ASP A 134 3.36 -4.19 -2.19
N THR A 135 3.33 -5.38 -2.81
CA THR A 135 4.33 -6.42 -2.52
C THR A 135 5.72 -6.10 -3.06
N HIS A 136 5.88 -5.03 -3.85
CA HIS A 136 7.10 -4.65 -4.60
C HIS A 136 7.76 -5.78 -5.42
N GLN A 137 7.08 -6.92 -5.63
CA GLN A 137 7.62 -8.08 -6.34
C GLN A 137 8.06 -7.76 -7.78
N ILE A 138 7.38 -6.80 -8.40
CA ILE A 138 7.59 -6.39 -9.79
C ILE A 138 8.51 -5.16 -9.94
N ASN A 139 8.95 -4.55 -8.84
CA ASN A 139 9.83 -3.39 -8.87
C ASN A 139 11.29 -3.83 -8.95
N VAL A 140 11.78 -4.03 -10.18
CA VAL A 140 13.18 -4.43 -10.43
C VAL A 140 14.17 -3.26 -10.23
N VAL A 141 13.69 -1.99 -10.23
CA VAL A 141 14.54 -0.80 -10.13
C VAL A 141 14.07 0.12 -9.00
N ARG A 142 14.95 0.43 -8.05
CA ARG A 142 14.71 1.43 -6.99
C ARG A 142 14.35 2.77 -7.61
N GLY A 143 13.20 3.34 -7.21
CA GLY A 143 12.78 4.69 -7.60
C GLY A 143 11.82 4.78 -8.79
N VAL A 144 11.55 3.68 -9.51
CA VAL A 144 10.51 3.65 -10.56
C VAL A 144 9.22 3.10 -9.96
N ARG A 145 8.24 3.98 -9.72
CA ARG A 145 6.85 3.55 -9.45
C ARG A 145 6.24 3.09 -10.77
N ASN A 146 5.87 1.82 -10.85
CA ASN A 146 5.15 1.22 -11.97
C ASN A 146 3.70 0.97 -11.55
N PRO A 147 2.87 2.03 -11.41
CA PRO A 147 1.49 1.86 -11.00
C PRO A 147 0.73 1.09 -12.07
N LEU A 148 -0.32 0.40 -11.62
CA LEU A 148 -1.30 -0.19 -12.52
C LEU A 148 -1.94 0.92 -13.38
N ARG A 149 -1.97 0.71 -14.69
CA ARG A 149 -2.49 1.65 -15.69
C ARG A 149 -3.57 1.00 -16.53
N ASP A 150 -4.31 1.85 -17.22
CA ASP A 150 -5.44 1.44 -18.04
C ASP A 150 -5.07 0.37 -19.08
N GLU A 151 -5.71 -0.78 -18.93
CA GLU A 151 -5.64 -1.89 -19.85
C GLU A 151 -7.05 -2.47 -19.96
N ILE A 152 -7.60 -2.50 -21.18
CA ILE A 152 -9.01 -2.85 -21.41
C ILE A 152 -9.31 -4.28 -20.92
N SER A 153 -8.40 -5.21 -21.18
CA SER A 153 -8.49 -6.62 -20.75
C SER A 153 -8.62 -6.73 -19.23
N LEU A 154 -7.88 -5.92 -18.48
CA LEU A 154 -7.91 -5.90 -17.02
C LEU A 154 -9.25 -5.37 -16.47
N VAL A 155 -9.79 -4.31 -17.08
CA VAL A 155 -11.08 -3.74 -16.66
C VAL A 155 -12.20 -4.77 -16.81
N GLU A 156 -12.26 -5.45 -17.96
CA GLU A 156 -13.28 -6.47 -18.20
C GLU A 156 -13.10 -7.69 -17.29
N GLU A 157 -11.87 -8.09 -17.00
CA GLU A 157 -11.60 -9.20 -16.08
C GLU A 157 -12.04 -8.88 -14.64
N ILE A 158 -11.79 -7.66 -14.17
CA ILE A 158 -12.28 -7.19 -12.87
C ILE A 158 -13.81 -7.15 -12.85
N LYS A 159 -14.44 -6.66 -13.91
CA LYS A 159 -15.92 -6.62 -14.02
C LYS A 159 -16.50 -8.03 -13.97
N ALA A 160 -15.90 -8.99 -14.69
CA ALA A 160 -16.31 -10.39 -14.66
C ALA A 160 -16.17 -10.98 -13.25
N ALA A 161 -15.04 -10.75 -12.57
CA ALA A 161 -14.82 -11.20 -11.20
C ALA A 161 -15.82 -10.59 -10.20
N VAL A 162 -16.19 -9.31 -10.37
CA VAL A 162 -17.24 -8.67 -9.56
C VAL A 162 -18.60 -9.35 -9.74
N VAL A 163 -18.97 -9.66 -10.98
CA VAL A 163 -20.25 -10.35 -11.26
C VAL A 163 -20.22 -11.77 -10.67
N GLU A 164 -19.11 -12.50 -10.85
CA GLU A 164 -18.93 -13.83 -10.27
C GLU A 164 -19.07 -13.81 -8.75
N ALA A 165 -18.34 -12.92 -8.08
CA ALA A 165 -18.43 -12.76 -6.62
C ALA A 165 -19.86 -12.41 -6.20
N MET A 166 -20.53 -11.48 -6.88
CA MET A 166 -21.92 -11.13 -6.56
C MET A 166 -22.88 -12.32 -6.69
N LEU A 167 -22.72 -13.14 -7.74
CA LEU A 167 -23.58 -14.30 -7.98
C LEU A 167 -23.33 -15.43 -6.97
N ASP A 168 -22.10 -15.58 -6.47
CA ASP A 168 -21.72 -16.54 -5.42
C ASP A 168 -21.79 -15.95 -3.99
N MET A 169 -22.75 -15.06 -3.73
CA MET A 169 -22.92 -14.52 -2.38
C MET A 169 -23.52 -15.54 -1.42
N GLN A 170 -22.73 -15.93 -0.42
CA GLN A 170 -23.12 -16.90 0.61
C GLN A 170 -23.26 -16.23 1.99
N SER A 171 -24.10 -16.78 2.85
CA SER A 171 -24.24 -16.31 4.24
C SER A 171 -22.91 -16.45 4.98
N ALA A 172 -22.49 -15.39 5.68
CA ALA A 172 -21.20 -15.32 6.33
C ALA A 172 -21.29 -14.71 7.74
N GLN A 173 -20.29 -14.99 8.56
CA GLN A 173 -20.06 -14.35 9.85
C GLN A 173 -18.74 -13.60 9.82
N PHE A 174 -18.66 -12.48 10.53
CA PHE A 174 -17.46 -11.66 10.62
C PHE A 174 -16.87 -11.75 12.02
N TYR A 175 -15.56 -11.97 12.10
CA TYR A 175 -14.78 -11.91 13.32
C TYR A 175 -13.54 -11.05 13.09
N ALA A 176 -13.19 -10.24 14.08
CA ALA A 176 -11.98 -9.44 14.08
C ALA A 176 -11.25 -9.59 15.41
N ALA A 177 -9.93 -9.52 15.36
CA ALA A 177 -9.06 -9.47 16.53
C ALA A 177 -7.87 -8.55 16.25
N LYS A 178 -7.39 -7.87 17.28
CA LYS A 178 -6.23 -6.97 17.22
C LYS A 178 -5.25 -7.37 18.32
N LYS A 179 -3.97 -7.51 17.98
CA LYS A 179 -2.91 -7.85 18.94
C LYS A 179 -1.68 -6.98 18.68
N TRP A 180 -1.11 -6.47 19.76
CA TRP A 180 0.15 -5.74 19.73
C TRP A 180 1.32 -6.71 19.75
N PHE A 181 2.34 -6.42 18.94
CA PHE A 181 3.59 -7.17 18.88
C PHE A 181 4.76 -6.20 18.92
N ASP A 182 5.75 -6.50 19.76
CA ASP A 182 7.00 -5.75 19.77
C ASP A 182 7.96 -6.34 18.74
N ILE A 183 8.26 -5.57 17.70
CA ILE A 183 9.22 -5.98 16.67
C ILE A 183 10.43 -5.07 16.78
N ARG A 184 11.61 -5.66 16.98
CA ARG A 184 12.88 -4.94 16.91
C ARG A 184 13.32 -4.84 15.46
N VAL A 185 13.14 -3.66 14.88
CA VAL A 185 13.64 -3.33 13.54
C VAL A 185 14.72 -2.26 13.62
N ILE A 186 15.64 -2.26 12.67
CA ILE A 186 16.57 -1.14 12.48
C ILE A 186 15.75 0.04 11.99
N GLY A 187 15.65 1.08 12.83
CA GLY A 187 14.87 2.26 12.50
C GLY A 187 15.49 3.11 11.39
N PRO A 188 14.76 4.12 10.90
CA PRO A 188 15.25 5.03 9.86
C PRO A 188 16.55 5.74 10.27
N ARG A 189 16.64 6.15 11.55
CA ARG A 189 17.82 6.85 12.08
C ARG A 189 19.06 5.96 12.06
N GLN A 190 18.96 4.73 12.56
CA GLN A 190 20.04 3.76 12.55
C GLN A 190 20.46 3.41 11.12
N SER A 191 19.49 3.31 10.20
CA SER A 191 19.78 3.08 8.78
C SER A 191 20.54 4.23 8.14
N ILE A 192 20.12 5.48 8.41
CA ILE A 192 20.80 6.70 7.92
C ILE A 192 22.22 6.77 8.48
N GLU A 193 22.40 6.45 9.76
CA GLU A 193 23.71 6.43 10.41
C GLU A 193 24.64 5.40 9.75
N ILE A 194 24.18 4.17 9.55
CA ILE A 194 24.95 3.12 8.86
C ILE A 194 25.36 3.58 7.46
N VAL A 195 24.42 4.13 6.67
CA VAL A 195 24.70 4.61 5.30
C VAL A 195 25.69 5.79 5.32
N SER A 196 25.53 6.72 6.26
CA SER A 196 26.43 7.86 6.42
C SER A 196 27.86 7.40 6.76
N THR A 197 28.00 6.48 7.73
CA THR A 197 29.29 5.91 8.12
C THR A 197 29.94 5.16 6.97
N LEU A 198 29.17 4.38 6.20
CA LEU A 198 29.65 3.71 4.99
C LEU A 198 30.17 4.72 3.95
N ASN A 199 29.39 5.76 3.66
CA ASN A 199 29.78 6.79 2.70
C ASN A 199 31.05 7.54 3.14
N ALA A 200 31.15 7.88 4.42
CA ALA A 200 32.34 8.50 5.00
C ALA A 200 33.58 7.58 4.87
N THR A 201 33.41 6.29 5.19
CA THR A 201 34.49 5.30 5.10
C THR A 201 34.95 5.10 3.66
N ILE A 202 34.03 4.96 2.71
CA ILE A 202 34.34 4.82 1.27
C ILE A 202 35.04 6.08 0.75
N SER A 203 34.56 7.26 1.15
CA SER A 203 35.18 8.54 0.77
C SER A 203 36.63 8.60 1.26
N LEU A 204 36.87 8.29 2.53
CA LEU A 204 38.20 8.27 3.11
C LEU A 204 39.11 7.21 2.43
N ALA A 205 38.59 6.02 2.16
CA ALA A 205 39.31 4.95 1.48
C ALA A 205 39.76 5.36 0.06
N LYS A 206 38.96 6.14 -0.67
CA LYS A 206 39.33 6.67 -2.00
C LYS A 206 40.56 7.58 -1.96
N PHE A 207 40.79 8.30 -0.86
CA PHE A 207 41.97 9.15 -0.69
C PHE A 207 43.17 8.39 -0.11
N ILE A 208 42.94 7.54 0.89
CA ILE A 208 44.01 6.81 1.57
C ILE A 208 44.60 5.70 0.69
N ALA A 209 43.77 4.96 -0.06
CA ALA A 209 44.25 3.81 -0.82
C ALA A 209 45.31 4.19 -1.89
N PRO A 210 45.14 5.26 -2.69
CA PRO A 210 46.19 5.73 -3.60
C PRO A 210 47.48 6.16 -2.88
N LEU A 211 47.36 6.82 -1.72
CA LEU A 211 48.52 7.27 -0.94
C LEU A 211 49.33 6.08 -0.41
N ILE A 212 48.67 5.03 0.07
CA ILE A 212 49.32 3.78 0.49
C ILE A 212 50.04 3.13 -0.70
N LEU A 213 49.40 3.07 -1.88
CA LEU A 213 49.99 2.54 -3.10
C LEU A 213 51.26 3.31 -3.52
N ILE A 214 51.17 4.64 -3.58
CA ILE A 214 52.30 5.52 -3.94
C ILE A 214 53.42 5.38 -2.91
N GLY A 215 53.08 5.41 -1.61
CA GLY A 215 54.05 5.24 -0.52
C GLY A 215 54.75 3.88 -0.56
N GLY A 216 54.00 2.81 -0.87
CA GLY A 216 54.55 1.47 -1.06
C GLY A 216 55.53 1.40 -2.23
N ILE A 217 55.17 1.96 -3.39
CA ILE A 217 56.06 2.05 -4.56
C ILE A 217 57.34 2.82 -4.21
N ALA A 218 57.20 3.99 -3.55
CA ALA A 218 58.34 4.81 -3.15
C ALA A 218 59.27 4.08 -2.16
N ALA A 219 58.70 3.36 -1.18
CA ALA A 219 59.47 2.57 -0.23
C ALA A 219 60.26 1.45 -0.92
N VAL A 220 59.65 0.73 -1.86
CA VAL A 220 60.32 -0.31 -2.67
C VAL A 220 61.48 0.30 -3.47
N LEU A 221 61.26 1.43 -4.15
CA LEU A 221 62.30 2.12 -4.91
C LEU A 221 63.47 2.58 -4.03
N LEU A 222 63.20 3.09 -2.82
CA LEU A 222 64.23 3.50 -1.87
C LEU A 222 65.06 2.32 -1.35
N ILE A 223 64.42 1.17 -1.11
CA ILE A 223 65.11 -0.06 -0.70
C ILE A 223 66.01 -0.57 -1.83
N LEU A 224 65.49 -0.64 -3.06
CA LEU A 224 66.27 -1.06 -4.23
C LEU A 224 67.49 -0.16 -4.45
N ARG A 225 67.34 1.16 -4.29
CA ARG A 225 68.45 2.12 -4.37
C ARG A 225 69.50 1.97 -3.28
N LYS A 226 69.16 1.40 -2.12
CA LYS A 226 70.10 1.17 -1.01
C LYS A 226 70.89 -0.14 -1.16
N ILE A 227 70.39 -1.07 -1.97
CA ILE A 227 70.95 -2.42 -2.14
C ILE A 227 71.76 -2.54 -3.45
N GLY A 228 71.44 -1.73 -4.47
CA GLY A 228 72.26 -1.58 -5.68
C GLY A 228 73.20 -0.39 -5.60
#